data_AF-A0A933FYP5-F1
#
_entry.id   AF-A0A933FYP5-F1
#
_cell.length_a   1.000
_cell.length_b   1.000
_cell.length_c   1.000
_cell.angle_alpha   90.00
_cell.angle_beta   90.00
_cell.angle_gamma   90.00
#
_symmetry.space_group_name_H-M   'P 1'
#
loop_
_entity.id
_entity.type
_entity.pdbx_description
1 polymer ?
#
loop_
_entity_poly.entity_id
_entity_poly.type
_entity_poly.pdbx_seq_one_letter_code
_entity_poly.pdbx_strand_id
1 'polypeptide(L)'
;MLSEILAQNLSVVFVGTTVSETSDELGFYYLGPNNRFWFLLEYAGITPMSVVSLSERKVLVDAKKDRVLNEMYKKLFFEKKEAQLLKHRIGLTDLNRRRVVSNDDDPAAEPIMDDIQKFVRKVEKYRPKIIAFVTKMEIFENCFKPLYPSVNRQRGKQDFLIGNSEVWLLGSTGGRVKDTDALEQVFEDLAERLSHLEKEGV
;
A
#
# COMPACT_ATOMS: atom_id res chain seq x y z
N MET A 1 -12.08 -5.93 10.84
CA MET A 1 -11.32 -4.73 10.44
C MET A 1 -10.01 -5.22 9.88
N LEU A 2 -9.68 -4.81 8.65
CA LEU A 2 -8.45 -5.18 7.95
C LEU A 2 -7.21 -4.96 8.83
N SER A 3 -6.43 -6.01 9.08
CA SER A 3 -5.22 -5.96 9.90
C SER A 3 -4.05 -5.39 9.13
N GLU A 4 -3.31 -4.46 9.74
CA GLU A 4 -2.06 -3.93 9.18
C GLU A 4 -0.98 -5.02 9.17
N ILE A 5 -0.11 -4.99 8.15
CA ILE A 5 1.03 -5.89 8.01
C ILE A 5 2.29 -5.08 8.29
N LEU A 6 2.74 -5.10 9.55
CA LEU A 6 3.90 -4.34 10.03
C LEU A 6 4.80 -5.22 10.89
N ALA A 7 6.09 -5.20 10.58
CA ALA A 7 7.14 -5.89 11.32
C ALA A 7 8.41 -5.04 11.36
N GLN A 8 9.39 -5.45 12.18
CA GLN A 8 10.72 -4.86 12.11
C GLN A 8 11.45 -5.33 10.85
N ASN A 9 12.46 -4.57 10.40
CA ASN A 9 13.34 -4.93 9.28
C ASN A 9 12.63 -5.10 7.92
N LEU A 10 11.52 -4.38 7.71
CA LEU A 10 10.87 -4.33 6.40
C LEU A 10 11.68 -3.45 5.43
N SER A 11 11.86 -3.92 4.20
CA SER A 11 12.50 -3.16 3.11
C SER A 11 11.55 -2.05 2.63
N VAL A 12 10.25 -2.35 2.53
CA VAL A 12 9.23 -1.37 2.13
C VAL A 12 7.93 -1.59 2.87
N VAL A 13 7.26 -0.50 3.22
CA VAL A 13 5.85 -0.49 3.65
C VAL A 13 5.05 0.32 2.64
N PHE A 14 4.07 -0.31 2.00
CA PHE A 14 3.13 0.39 1.14
C PHE A 14 1.98 0.99 1.97
N VAL A 15 1.66 2.24 1.69
CA VAL A 15 0.73 3.04 2.50
C VAL A 15 -0.41 3.55 1.64
N GLY A 16 -1.61 3.03 1.88
CA GLY A 16 -2.85 3.55 1.30
C GLY A 16 -3.36 4.77 2.07
N THR A 17 -4.40 5.41 1.53
CA THR A 17 -5.08 6.51 2.23
C THR A 17 -5.90 5.98 3.40
N THR A 18 -6.76 5.00 3.09
CA THR A 18 -7.82 4.52 3.95
C THR A 18 -8.28 3.13 3.53
N VAL A 19 -8.99 2.45 4.42
CA VAL A 19 -9.49 1.10 4.18
C VAL A 19 -10.76 1.18 3.31
N SER A 20 -10.66 0.77 2.05
CA SER A 20 -11.84 0.63 1.19
C SER A 20 -12.78 -0.47 1.70
N GLU A 21 -14.10 -0.26 1.59
CA GLU A 21 -15.13 -1.23 1.98
C GLU A 21 -14.87 -2.63 1.40
N THR A 22 -14.49 -2.70 0.11
CA THR A 22 -14.20 -3.99 -0.54
C THR A 22 -13.01 -4.71 0.10
N SER A 23 -11.93 -3.99 0.42
CA SER A 23 -10.79 -4.61 1.09
C SER A 23 -11.11 -5.05 2.51
N ASP A 24 -11.95 -4.31 3.22
CA ASP A 24 -12.34 -4.66 4.58
C ASP A 24 -13.28 -5.86 4.65
N GLU A 25 -14.20 -5.99 3.70
CA GLU A 25 -15.12 -7.12 3.61
C GLU A 25 -14.43 -8.40 3.13
N LEU A 26 -13.52 -8.27 2.15
CA LEU A 26 -12.72 -9.39 1.64
C LEU A 26 -11.57 -9.76 2.59
N GLY A 27 -11.18 -8.85 3.49
CA GLY A 27 -10.17 -9.09 4.52
C GLY A 27 -8.73 -8.95 4.04
N PHE A 28 -8.48 -8.37 2.86
CA PHE A 28 -7.13 -8.09 2.37
C PHE A 28 -7.03 -6.78 1.57
N TYR A 29 -5.82 -6.20 1.59
CA TYR A 29 -5.51 -4.93 0.93
C TYR A 29 -5.65 -5.01 -0.60
N TYR A 30 -6.07 -3.89 -1.20
CA TYR A 30 -6.10 -3.64 -2.64
C TYR A 30 -6.85 -4.68 -3.50
N LEU A 31 -7.92 -5.29 -2.96
CA LEU A 31 -8.68 -6.34 -3.67
C LEU A 31 -9.81 -5.84 -4.57
N GLY A 32 -10.23 -4.56 -4.48
CA GLY A 32 -11.39 -4.06 -5.23
C GLY A 32 -11.15 -4.08 -6.75
N PRO A 33 -12.07 -4.57 -7.59
CA PRO A 33 -11.84 -5.23 -8.89
C PRO A 33 -10.91 -4.53 -9.90
N ASN A 34 -10.88 -3.20 -9.90
CA ASN A 34 -10.08 -2.41 -10.84
C ASN A 34 -8.77 -1.88 -10.23
N ASN A 35 -8.43 -2.26 -8.99
CA ASN A 35 -7.17 -1.87 -8.37
C ASN A 35 -6.00 -2.68 -9.00
N ARG A 36 -4.94 -1.99 -9.42
CA ARG A 36 -3.79 -2.55 -10.13
C ARG A 36 -2.59 -2.86 -9.23
N PHE A 37 -2.65 -2.58 -7.93
CA PHE A 37 -1.52 -2.70 -7.00
C PHE A 37 -0.80 -4.06 -7.09
N TRP A 38 -1.56 -5.15 -6.97
CA TRP A 38 -0.98 -6.50 -7.01
C TRP A 38 -0.33 -6.83 -8.36
N PHE A 39 -0.93 -6.37 -9.46
CA PHE A 39 -0.34 -6.48 -10.80
C PHE A 39 0.97 -5.68 -10.90
N LEU A 40 1.01 -4.46 -10.37
CA LEU A 40 2.19 -3.59 -10.45
C LEU A 40 3.37 -4.14 -9.63
N LEU A 41 3.13 -4.79 -8.48
CA LEU A 41 4.19 -5.46 -7.72
C LEU A 41 4.82 -6.62 -8.49
N GLU A 42 4.01 -7.39 -9.21
CA GLU A 42 4.46 -8.50 -10.04
C GLU A 42 5.15 -7.98 -11.31
N TYR A 43 4.54 -7.02 -11.99
CA TYR A 43 5.06 -6.39 -13.20
C TYR A 43 6.46 -5.80 -13.00
N ALA A 44 6.66 -5.02 -11.93
CA ALA A 44 7.94 -4.41 -11.62
C ALA A 44 8.95 -5.39 -11.00
N GLY A 45 8.57 -6.64 -10.73
CA GLY A 45 9.45 -7.63 -10.12
C GLY A 45 9.76 -7.38 -8.63
N ILE A 46 9.01 -6.49 -7.95
CA ILE A 46 9.13 -6.26 -6.50
C ILE A 46 8.86 -7.56 -5.74
N THR A 47 7.94 -8.37 -6.25
CA THR A 47 7.73 -9.74 -5.78
C THR A 47 8.02 -10.71 -6.92
N PRO A 48 8.82 -11.78 -6.70
CA PRO A 48 9.25 -12.70 -7.77
C PRO A 48 8.10 -13.55 -8.34
N MET A 49 6.99 -13.65 -7.62
CA MET A 49 5.75 -14.28 -8.06
C MET A 49 4.57 -13.49 -7.53
N SER A 50 3.44 -13.56 -8.23
CA SER A 50 2.18 -12.95 -7.81
C SER A 50 1.83 -13.32 -6.36
N VAL A 51 1.73 -12.32 -5.48
CA VAL A 51 1.23 -12.52 -4.11
C VAL A 51 -0.27 -12.76 -4.13
N VAL A 52 -1.01 -11.99 -4.92
CA VAL A 52 -2.46 -12.19 -5.13
C VAL A 52 -2.71 -12.28 -6.62
N SER A 53 -2.94 -13.50 -7.09
CA SER A 53 -3.22 -13.73 -8.51
C SER A 53 -4.60 -13.19 -8.91
N LEU A 54 -4.77 -12.90 -10.22
CA LEU A 54 -6.07 -12.52 -10.78
C LEU A 54 -7.15 -13.58 -10.51
N SER A 55 -6.79 -14.87 -10.58
CA SER A 55 -7.69 -15.99 -10.31
C SER A 55 -8.14 -16.01 -8.84
N GLU A 56 -7.22 -15.87 -7.88
CA GLU A 56 -7.56 -15.84 -6.45
C GLU A 56 -8.47 -14.65 -6.12
N ARG A 57 -8.15 -13.48 -6.67
CA ARG A 57 -8.98 -12.29 -6.50
C ARG A 57 -10.38 -12.48 -7.09
N LYS A 58 -10.46 -13.04 -8.30
CA LYS A 58 -11.75 -13.33 -8.96
C LYS A 58 -12.60 -14.26 -8.10
N VAL A 59 -12.00 -15.33 -7.56
CA VAL A 59 -12.69 -16.26 -6.64
C VAL A 59 -13.21 -15.54 -5.40
N LEU A 60 -12.42 -14.66 -4.77
CA LEU A 60 -12.84 -13.90 -3.59
C LEU A 60 -14.00 -12.94 -3.90
N VAL A 61 -13.93 -12.24 -5.04
CA VAL A 61 -14.98 -11.31 -5.47
C VAL A 61 -16.27 -12.04 -5.83
N ASP A 62 -16.17 -13.14 -6.59
CA ASP A 62 -17.33 -13.95 -6.99
C ASP A 62 -17.98 -14.61 -5.75
N ALA A 63 -17.18 -15.18 -4.83
CA ALA A 63 -17.68 -15.75 -3.58
C ALA A 63 -18.36 -14.72 -2.67
N LYS A 64 -17.88 -13.46 -2.66
CA LYS A 64 -18.55 -12.35 -1.98
C LYS A 64 -19.90 -12.04 -2.62
N LYS A 65 -19.94 -11.92 -3.95
CA LYS A 65 -21.18 -11.63 -4.71
C LYS A 65 -22.25 -12.69 -4.43
N ASP A 66 -21.84 -13.94 -4.38
CA ASP A 66 -22.73 -15.08 -4.17
C ASP A 66 -23.04 -15.33 -2.67
N ARG A 67 -22.49 -14.51 -1.75
CA ARG A 67 -22.64 -14.61 -0.29
C ARG A 67 -22.19 -15.97 0.29
N VAL A 68 -21.24 -16.62 -0.34
CA VAL A 68 -20.68 -17.94 0.06
C VAL A 68 -19.27 -17.86 0.64
N LEU A 69 -18.77 -16.64 0.89
CA LEU A 69 -17.41 -16.44 1.34
C LEU A 69 -17.24 -16.86 2.81
N ASN A 70 -16.61 -18.02 3.02
CA ASN A 70 -16.40 -18.63 4.33
C ASN A 70 -15.21 -17.98 5.08
N GLU A 71 -15.45 -17.59 6.33
CA GLU A 71 -14.48 -16.90 7.20
C GLU A 71 -13.18 -17.68 7.44
N MET A 72 -13.24 -19.02 7.49
CA MET A 72 -12.05 -19.86 7.62
C MET A 72 -11.16 -19.77 6.38
N TYR A 73 -11.75 -19.77 5.17
CA TYR A 73 -10.99 -19.59 3.94
C TYR A 73 -10.39 -18.19 3.84
N LYS A 74 -11.14 -17.14 4.22
CA LYS A 74 -10.60 -15.78 4.31
C LYS A 74 -9.39 -15.71 5.22
N LYS A 75 -9.50 -16.30 6.42
CA LYS A 75 -8.42 -16.33 7.41
C LYS A 75 -7.18 -17.06 6.88
N LEU A 76 -7.35 -18.26 6.32
CA LEU A 76 -6.24 -19.04 5.76
C LEU A 76 -5.59 -18.32 4.58
N PHE A 77 -6.40 -17.70 3.72
CA PHE A 77 -5.91 -16.87 2.62
C PHE A 77 -5.06 -15.72 3.17
N PHE A 78 -5.59 -14.94 4.12
CA PHE A 78 -4.90 -13.82 4.75
C PHE A 78 -3.56 -14.24 5.36
N GLU A 79 -3.56 -15.26 6.22
CA GLU A 79 -2.34 -15.73 6.90
C GLU A 79 -1.26 -16.16 5.90
N LYS A 80 -1.66 -16.84 4.82
CA LYS A 80 -0.73 -17.25 3.76
C LYS A 80 -0.14 -16.04 3.02
N LYS A 81 -0.96 -15.03 2.69
CA LYS A 81 -0.49 -13.85 1.95
C LYS A 81 0.35 -12.93 2.82
N GLU A 82 -0.02 -12.75 4.09
CA GLU A 82 0.78 -12.02 5.06
C GLU A 82 2.17 -12.65 5.23
N ALA A 83 2.22 -13.97 5.44
CA ALA A 83 3.49 -14.68 5.57
C ALA A 83 4.38 -14.54 4.32
N GLN A 84 3.78 -14.56 3.12
CA GLN A 84 4.50 -14.33 1.87
C GLN A 84 5.10 -12.92 1.81
N LEU A 85 4.31 -11.88 2.12
CA LEU A 85 4.79 -10.49 2.13
C LEU A 85 5.92 -10.27 3.14
N LEU A 86 5.75 -10.77 4.36
CA LEU A 86 6.77 -10.64 5.41
C LEU A 86 8.07 -11.38 5.03
N LYS A 87 7.98 -12.52 4.34
CA LYS A 87 9.16 -13.21 3.78
C LYS A 87 9.92 -12.35 2.77
N HIS A 88 9.20 -11.52 2.01
CA HIS A 88 9.78 -10.54 1.08
C HIS A 88 10.09 -9.19 1.75
N ARG A 89 9.98 -9.09 3.08
CA ARG A 89 10.19 -7.84 3.85
C ARG A 89 9.28 -6.69 3.38
N ILE A 90 8.05 -7.01 2.97
CA ILE A 90 7.02 -6.06 2.55
C ILE A 90 5.95 -5.93 3.62
N GLY A 91 5.59 -4.69 3.97
CA GLY A 91 4.45 -4.37 4.84
C GLY A 91 3.38 -3.56 4.13
N LEU A 92 2.17 -3.53 4.71
CA LEU A 92 1.00 -2.80 4.23
C LEU A 92 0.30 -2.09 5.40
N THR A 93 -0.08 -0.83 5.21
CA THR A 93 -0.85 -0.03 6.16
C THR A 93 -1.62 1.07 5.42
N ASP A 94 -2.39 1.86 6.16
CA ASP A 94 -3.05 3.07 5.68
C ASP A 94 -2.72 4.26 6.58
N LEU A 95 -2.83 5.47 6.02
CA LEU A 95 -2.71 6.73 6.76
C LEU A 95 -3.78 6.84 7.85
N ASN A 96 -5.04 6.54 7.51
CA ASN A 96 -6.13 6.44 8.47
C ASN A 96 -6.91 5.13 8.32
N ARG A 97 -7.57 4.70 9.39
CA ARG A 97 -8.30 3.42 9.44
C ARG A 97 -9.82 3.59 9.48
N ARG A 98 -10.33 4.73 9.03
CA ARG A 98 -11.77 4.95 8.90
C ARG A 98 -12.29 4.04 7.78
N ARG A 99 -13.46 3.42 7.98
CA ARG A 99 -14.16 2.71 6.89
C ARG A 99 -14.90 3.75 6.07
N VAL A 100 -14.66 3.78 4.77
CA VAL A 100 -15.38 4.64 3.82
C VAL A 100 -16.10 3.81 2.76
N VAL A 101 -17.29 4.28 2.38
CA VAL A 101 -18.15 3.61 1.38
C VAL A 101 -17.55 3.76 -0.02
N SER A 102 -16.88 4.89 -0.27
CA SER A 102 -16.13 5.15 -1.50
C SER A 102 -14.62 5.05 -1.27
N ASN A 103 -13.84 5.17 -2.34
CA ASN A 103 -12.37 5.19 -2.30
C ASN A 103 -11.85 6.56 -1.85
N ASP A 104 -10.61 6.90 -2.22
CA ASP A 104 -9.94 8.19 -1.99
C ASP A 104 -10.75 9.46 -2.43
N ASP A 105 -11.91 9.33 -3.06
CA ASP A 105 -12.81 10.46 -3.39
C ASP A 105 -13.73 10.87 -2.22
N ASP A 106 -13.91 10.02 -1.20
CA ASP A 106 -14.76 10.35 -0.06
C ASP A 106 -14.08 11.42 0.81
N PRO A 107 -14.69 12.59 1.07
CA PRO A 107 -14.11 13.57 1.99
C PRO A 107 -13.84 13.00 3.39
N ALA A 108 -14.61 11.99 3.84
CA ALA A 108 -14.36 11.30 5.10
C ALA A 108 -13.09 10.42 5.08
N ALA A 109 -12.55 10.12 3.89
CA ALA A 109 -11.31 9.39 3.69
C ALA A 109 -10.07 10.24 3.92
N GLU A 110 -10.17 11.58 3.88
CA GLU A 110 -8.99 12.43 3.96
C GLU A 110 -8.37 12.33 5.37
N PRO A 111 -7.07 11.99 5.50
CA PRO A 111 -6.39 11.91 6.78
C PRO A 111 -6.35 13.28 7.47
N ILE A 112 -6.52 13.30 8.79
CA ILE A 112 -6.31 14.49 9.61
C ILE A 112 -4.92 14.46 10.26
N MET A 113 -4.47 15.59 10.82
CA MET A 113 -3.13 15.69 11.42
C MET A 113 -2.85 14.64 12.50
N ASP A 114 -3.86 14.25 13.29
CA ASP A 114 -3.71 13.17 14.30
C ASP A 114 -3.45 11.80 13.65
N ASP A 115 -4.07 11.51 12.49
CA ASP A 115 -3.79 10.29 11.72
C ASP A 115 -2.32 10.28 11.26
N ILE A 116 -1.84 11.42 10.75
CA ILE A 116 -0.45 11.57 10.29
C ILE A 116 0.53 11.41 11.46
N GLN A 117 0.27 12.01 12.62
CA GLN A 117 1.11 11.84 13.80
C GLN A 117 1.13 10.39 14.31
N LYS A 118 -0.01 9.70 14.28
CA LYS A 118 -0.07 8.25 14.59
C LYS A 118 0.72 7.43 13.57
N PHE A 119 0.63 7.79 12.29
CA PHE A 119 1.40 7.15 11.23
C PHE A 119 2.92 7.35 11.42
N VAL A 120 3.38 8.58 11.65
CA VAL A 120 4.81 8.87 11.90
C VAL A 120 5.34 8.06 13.08
N ARG A 121 4.61 7.98 14.20
CA ARG A 121 4.98 7.13 15.35
C ARG A 121 5.09 5.65 14.99
N LYS A 122 4.24 5.14 14.10
CA LYS A 122 4.36 3.76 13.58
C LYS A 122 5.66 3.61 12.78
N VAL A 123 5.97 4.54 11.88
CA VAL A 123 7.21 4.49 11.08
C VAL A 123 8.46 4.51 11.97
N GLU A 124 8.50 5.38 12.99
CA GLU A 124 9.61 5.44 13.95
C GLU A 124 9.78 4.17 14.79
N LYS A 125 8.67 3.48 15.08
CA LYS A 125 8.65 2.21 15.83
C LYS A 125 9.14 1.02 15.00
N TYR A 126 8.64 0.88 13.76
CA TYR A 126 8.91 -0.28 12.90
C TYR A 126 10.12 -0.09 11.97
N ARG A 127 10.58 1.16 11.80
CA ARG A 127 11.79 1.56 11.07
C ARG A 127 11.99 0.84 9.72
N PRO A 128 10.98 0.83 8.83
CA PRO A 128 11.17 0.27 7.50
C PRO A 128 12.21 1.08 6.72
N LYS A 129 12.86 0.49 5.71
CA LYS A 129 13.82 1.23 4.88
C LYS A 129 13.11 2.26 3.99
N ILE A 130 11.97 1.87 3.42
CA ILE A 130 11.16 2.69 2.52
C ILE A 130 9.70 2.75 2.99
N ILE A 131 9.11 3.93 2.91
CA ILE A 131 7.67 4.17 2.95
C ILE A 131 7.22 4.54 1.54
N ALA A 132 6.34 3.74 0.94
CA ALA A 132 5.84 3.94 -0.42
C ALA A 132 4.34 4.26 -0.42
N PHE A 133 3.99 5.50 -0.74
CA PHE A 133 2.62 5.99 -0.72
C PHE A 133 1.86 5.62 -2.00
N VAL A 134 0.77 4.87 -1.82
CA VAL A 134 -0.17 4.42 -2.85
C VAL A 134 -1.48 5.19 -2.67
N THR A 135 -1.42 6.50 -2.87
CA THR A 135 -2.52 7.45 -2.64
C THR A 135 -2.57 8.51 -3.74
N LYS A 136 -3.61 9.33 -3.77
CA LYS A 136 -3.68 10.50 -4.65
C LYS A 136 -2.58 11.51 -4.32
N MET A 137 -2.12 12.23 -5.34
CA MET A 137 -1.05 13.20 -5.19
C MET A 137 -1.45 14.36 -4.28
N GLU A 138 -2.70 14.81 -4.39
CA GLU A 138 -3.26 15.88 -3.57
C GLU A 138 -3.31 15.49 -2.08
N ILE A 139 -3.74 14.26 -1.79
CA ILE A 139 -3.82 13.75 -0.41
C ILE A 139 -2.43 13.66 0.18
N PHE A 140 -1.46 13.11 -0.56
CA PHE A 140 -0.08 13.05 -0.12
C PHE A 140 0.48 14.45 0.22
N GLU A 141 0.32 15.42 -0.69
CA GLU A 141 0.81 16.78 -0.44
C GLU A 141 0.12 17.39 0.79
N ASN A 142 -1.22 17.37 0.85
CA ASN A 142 -1.98 17.95 1.96
C ASN A 142 -1.57 17.36 3.32
N CYS A 143 -1.31 16.06 3.38
CA CYS A 143 -0.95 15.37 4.61
C CYS A 143 0.46 15.74 5.10
N PHE A 144 1.43 15.86 4.19
CA PHE A 144 2.84 15.94 4.56
C PHE A 144 3.45 17.34 4.42
N LYS A 145 2.91 18.21 3.56
CA LYS A 145 3.41 19.59 3.39
C LYS A 145 3.49 20.39 4.71
N PRO A 146 2.56 20.25 5.67
CA PRO A 146 2.67 20.96 6.95
C PRO A 146 3.86 20.52 7.83
N LEU A 147 4.35 19.29 7.66
CA LEU A 147 5.47 18.73 8.42
C LEU A 147 6.79 18.81 7.64
N TYR A 148 6.72 18.75 6.32
CA TYR A 148 7.85 18.65 5.42
C TYR A 148 7.67 19.64 4.25
N PRO A 149 8.23 20.87 4.34
CA PRO A 149 8.01 21.91 3.34
C PRO A 149 8.48 21.55 1.91
N SER A 150 9.43 20.61 1.78
CA SER A 150 9.95 20.12 0.49
C SER A 150 9.02 19.16 -0.25
N VAL A 151 7.93 18.69 0.38
CA VAL A 151 6.94 17.81 -0.25
C VAL A 151 6.42 18.39 -1.55
N ASN A 152 6.31 17.54 -2.56
CA ASN A 152 5.72 17.87 -3.85
C ASN A 152 4.88 16.68 -4.37
N ARG A 153 4.26 16.85 -5.54
CA ARG A 153 3.36 15.87 -6.17
C ARG A 153 4.04 14.97 -7.19
N GLN A 154 5.36 15.06 -7.35
CA GLN A 154 6.09 14.25 -8.31
C GLN A 154 6.18 12.81 -7.81
N ARG A 155 5.88 11.86 -8.70
CA ARG A 155 6.09 10.43 -8.44
C ARG A 155 7.58 10.13 -8.22
N GLY A 156 7.84 9.14 -7.38
CA GLY A 156 9.18 8.65 -7.06
C GLY A 156 9.65 9.09 -5.67
N LYS A 157 10.96 8.97 -5.46
CA LYS A 157 11.62 9.34 -4.20
C LYS A 157 11.44 10.83 -3.90
N GLN A 158 11.20 11.13 -2.62
CA GLN A 158 11.03 12.48 -2.10
C GLN A 158 12.28 12.95 -1.35
N ASP A 159 12.48 14.27 -1.27
CA ASP A 159 13.63 14.91 -0.61
C ASP A 159 13.46 15.05 0.91
N PHE A 160 12.72 14.14 1.54
CA PHE A 160 12.56 14.11 2.98
C PHE A 160 12.43 12.67 3.50
N LEU A 161 12.66 12.52 4.80
CA LEU A 161 12.54 11.25 5.50
C LEU A 161 11.44 11.33 6.55
N ILE A 162 10.78 10.20 6.81
CA ILE A 162 9.94 10.03 8.00
C ILE A 162 10.71 9.11 8.95
N GLY A 163 11.16 9.66 10.09
CA GLY A 163 12.20 9.01 10.88
C GLY A 163 13.47 8.82 10.03
N ASN A 164 13.89 7.57 9.85
CA ASN A 164 15.03 7.20 9.01
C ASN A 164 14.61 6.51 7.70
N SER A 165 13.32 6.51 7.37
CA SER A 165 12.78 5.82 6.20
C SER A 165 12.77 6.76 4.99
N GLU A 166 13.23 6.27 3.84
CA GLU A 166 13.04 6.95 2.56
C GLU A 166 11.56 7.07 2.24
N VAL A 167 11.14 8.21 1.69
CA VAL A 167 9.75 8.43 1.29
C VAL A 167 9.63 8.38 -0.22
N TRP A 168 8.65 7.61 -0.70
CA TRP A 168 8.33 7.46 -2.11
C TRP A 168 6.85 7.73 -2.34
N LEU A 169 6.52 8.49 -3.38
CA LEU A 169 5.15 8.70 -3.85
C LEU A 169 4.93 7.90 -5.14
N LEU A 170 4.12 6.84 -5.11
CA LEU A 170 3.82 6.04 -6.30
C LEU A 170 2.58 6.57 -7.04
N GLY A 171 1.62 7.10 -6.27
CA GLY A 171 0.31 7.50 -6.77
C GLY A 171 -0.75 6.42 -6.57
N SER A 172 -2.01 6.79 -6.84
CA SER A 172 -3.14 5.87 -6.71
C SER A 172 -3.05 4.73 -7.72
N THR A 173 -3.51 3.55 -7.34
CA THR A 173 -3.56 2.34 -8.17
C THR A 173 -4.99 1.93 -8.54
N GLY A 174 -5.96 2.79 -8.26
CA GLY A 174 -7.35 2.57 -8.66
C GLY A 174 -7.53 2.65 -10.18
N GLY A 175 -8.44 1.87 -10.75
CA GLY A 175 -8.62 1.76 -12.21
C GLY A 175 -9.14 2.99 -12.94
N ARG A 176 -9.22 4.15 -12.28
CA ARG A 176 -9.52 5.46 -12.92
C ARG A 176 -8.26 6.23 -13.28
N VAL A 177 -7.09 5.74 -12.89
CA VAL A 177 -5.80 6.33 -13.24
C VAL A 177 -5.58 6.15 -14.73
N LYS A 178 -5.43 7.27 -15.45
CA LYS A 178 -5.27 7.29 -16.91
C LYS A 178 -3.82 7.17 -17.36
N ASP A 179 -2.92 7.71 -16.56
CA ASP A 179 -1.48 7.73 -16.82
C ASP A 179 -0.85 6.45 -16.25
N THR A 180 -1.00 5.36 -17.01
CA THR A 180 -0.57 4.02 -16.62
C THR A 180 0.93 3.84 -16.74
N ASP A 181 1.55 4.45 -17.74
CA ASP A 181 2.97 4.26 -18.06
C ASP A 181 3.85 4.88 -16.97
N ALA A 182 3.54 6.11 -16.52
CA ALA A 182 4.28 6.71 -15.42
C ALA A 182 4.01 6.02 -14.07
N LEU A 183 2.88 5.31 -13.93
CA LEU A 183 2.62 4.48 -12.75
C LEU A 183 3.43 3.17 -12.80
N GLU A 184 3.58 2.57 -13.97
CA GLU A 184 4.44 1.40 -14.16
C GLU A 184 5.91 1.76 -13.92
N GLN A 185 6.39 2.86 -14.53
CA GLN A 185 7.76 3.34 -14.37
C GLN A 185 8.15 3.56 -12.90
N VAL A 186 7.30 4.24 -12.10
CA VAL A 186 7.66 4.50 -10.69
C VAL A 186 7.72 3.22 -9.85
N PHE A 187 6.97 2.18 -10.21
CA PHE A 187 7.08 0.87 -9.55
C PHE A 187 8.38 0.15 -9.95
N GLU A 188 8.82 0.28 -11.20
CA GLU A 188 10.13 -0.23 -11.65
C GLU A 188 11.28 0.49 -10.95
N ASP A 189 11.23 1.82 -10.85
CA ASP A 189 12.23 2.62 -10.14
C ASP A 189 12.33 2.21 -8.65
N LEU A 190 11.19 1.91 -8.02
CA LEU A 190 11.14 1.39 -6.66
C LEU A 190 11.76 -0.01 -6.57
N ALA A 191 11.50 -0.89 -7.54
CA ALA A 191 12.07 -2.23 -7.61
C ALA A 191 13.59 -2.20 -7.75
N GLU A 192 14.12 -1.30 -8.58
CA GLU A 192 15.55 -1.05 -8.70
C GLU A 192 16.14 -0.60 -7.35
N ARG A 193 15.50 0.37 -6.67
CA ARG A 193 15.98 0.82 -5.35
C ARG A 193 15.98 -0.31 -4.33
N LEU A 194 14.95 -1.15 -4.29
CA LEU A 194 14.88 -2.30 -3.39
C LEU A 194 16.01 -3.30 -3.67
N SER A 195 16.31 -3.55 -4.95
CA SER A 195 17.42 -4.43 -5.36
C SER A 195 18.78 -3.89 -4.91
N HIS A 196 18.96 -2.56 -4.87
CA HIS A 196 20.16 -1.94 -4.31
C HIS A 196 20.27 -2.11 -2.80
N LEU A 197 19.17 -1.93 -2.06
CA LEU A 197 19.15 -2.14 -0.60
C LEU A 197 19.53 -3.59 -0.22
N GLU A 198 19.11 -4.58 -1.00
CA GLU A 198 19.50 -5.98 -0.78
C GLU A 198 21.01 -6.21 -0.99
N LYS A 199 21.61 -5.57 -1.99
CA LYS A 199 23.06 -5.64 -2.27
C LYS A 199 23.91 -4.91 -1.24
N GLU A 200 23.38 -3.86 -0.62
CA GLU A 200 24.05 -3.09 0.44
C GLU A 200 24.17 -3.88 1.77
N GLY A 201 23.57 -5.08 1.85
CA GLY A 201 23.73 -5.97 3.01
C GLY A 201 22.99 -5.52 4.26
N VAL A 202 21.91 -4.74 4.08
CA VAL A 202 21.11 -4.14 5.16
C VAL A 202 19.81 -4.91 5.42
#